data_AF-A0A0G4P4R3-F1
#
_entry.id   AF-A0A0G4P4R3-F1
#
_cell.length_a   1.000
_cell.length_b   1.000
_cell.length_c   1.000
_cell.angle_alpha   90.00
_cell.angle_beta   90.00
_cell.angle_gamma   90.00
#
_symmetry.space_group_name_H-M   'P 1'
#
loop_
_entity.id
_entity.type
_entity.pdbx_description
1 polymer ?
#
loop_
_entity_poly.entity_id
_entity_poly.type
_entity_poly.pdbx_seq_one_letter_code
_entity_poly.pdbx_strand_id
1 'polypeptide(L)'
;MDNNIHAPTVASGPVSGATPRDLSKLSMPDLMQEKERIGAELSALSSVLQSHGVRMTSSLTTFDGFPRDDIDIAQVRTTRVRIIHLRNDHKEVMQLIEKGVHAHFANLQNTQGASPTTNGTNVPPAAQSLTNNTAPGTPFAKVNSVVSGSPADQAGLKVGDAIRSFGNINWLNHERLSKVAQVVQENEGRAVSVKVSRKDEGNTDTTTELDLQLTPRQNWGGRGLLGCHLVPL
;
A
#
# COMPACT_ATOMS: atom_id res chain seq x y z
N MET A 1 -11.50 41.36 -30.02
CA MET A 1 -10.83 40.42 -29.11
C MET A 1 -11.25 39.04 -29.55
N ASP A 2 -10.58 38.54 -30.57
CA ASP A 2 -10.90 37.27 -31.22
C ASP A 2 -10.40 36.13 -30.33
N ASN A 3 -11.33 35.49 -29.62
CA ASN A 3 -11.07 34.26 -28.88
C ASN A 3 -10.80 33.15 -29.90
N ASN A 4 -9.52 32.89 -30.15
CA ASN A 4 -9.06 31.78 -30.97
C ASN A 4 -9.33 30.46 -30.23
N ILE A 5 -10.50 29.87 -30.49
CA ILE A 5 -11.03 28.64 -29.87
C ILE A 5 -10.34 27.36 -30.40
N HIS A 6 -9.41 27.46 -31.36
CA HIS A 6 -8.93 26.30 -32.11
C HIS A 6 -7.52 25.79 -31.77
N ALA A 7 -6.90 26.23 -30.68
CA ALA A 7 -5.58 25.73 -30.30
C ALA A 7 -5.48 25.35 -28.82
N PRO A 8 -5.74 24.09 -28.45
CA PRO A 8 -5.23 23.58 -27.19
C PRO A 8 -3.71 23.45 -27.33
N THR A 9 -2.96 24.40 -26.75
CA THR A 9 -1.52 24.25 -26.51
C THR A 9 -1.33 23.19 -25.43
N VAL A 10 -1.46 21.92 -25.81
CA VAL A 10 -0.96 20.81 -25.00
C VAL A 10 0.49 20.62 -25.42
N ALA A 11 1.42 20.71 -24.46
CA ALA A 11 2.78 20.25 -24.69
C ALA A 11 2.69 18.84 -25.25
N SER A 12 3.20 18.64 -26.47
CA SER A 12 3.17 17.34 -27.13
C SER A 12 3.83 16.32 -26.21
N GLY A 13 3.02 15.52 -25.51
CA GLY A 13 3.48 14.32 -24.85
C GLY A 13 4.12 13.41 -25.89
N PRO A 14 5.02 12.50 -25.49
CA PRO A 14 5.78 11.66 -26.41
C PRO A 14 4.83 11.02 -27.43
N VAL A 15 5.10 11.26 -28.71
CA VAL A 15 4.31 10.76 -29.83
C VAL A 15 4.11 9.26 -29.65
N SER A 16 2.86 8.82 -29.64
CA SER A 16 2.48 7.43 -29.38
C SER A 16 2.70 6.53 -30.59
N GLY A 17 3.79 6.74 -31.33
CA GLY A 17 4.35 5.80 -32.31
C GLY A 17 5.31 4.82 -31.64
N ALA A 18 5.12 4.52 -30.36
CA ALA A 18 5.95 3.56 -29.66
C ALA A 18 5.59 2.15 -30.14
N THR A 19 6.59 1.42 -30.61
CA THR A 19 6.53 -0.02 -30.82
C THR A 19 5.88 -0.69 -29.61
N PRO A 20 5.07 -1.75 -29.80
CA PRO A 20 4.49 -2.48 -28.68
C PRO A 20 5.61 -2.94 -27.76
N ARG A 21 5.75 -2.26 -26.61
CA ARG A 21 6.73 -2.58 -25.60
C ARG A 21 6.22 -3.82 -24.89
N ASP A 22 7.04 -4.86 -24.93
CA ASP A 22 6.75 -6.10 -24.21
C ASP A 22 6.88 -5.85 -22.70
N LEU A 23 5.75 -5.56 -22.06
CA LEU A 23 5.67 -5.23 -20.64
C LEU A 23 6.19 -6.38 -19.77
N SER A 24 6.10 -7.62 -20.25
CA SER A 24 6.51 -8.82 -19.50
C SER A 24 8.01 -8.89 -19.19
N LYS A 25 8.84 -8.14 -19.93
CA LYS A 25 10.30 -8.12 -19.78
C LYS A 25 10.82 -6.98 -18.89
N LEU A 26 9.95 -6.06 -18.45
CA LEU A 26 10.34 -4.91 -17.63
C LEU A 26 10.59 -5.32 -16.18
N SER A 27 11.50 -4.60 -15.52
CA SER A 27 11.75 -4.75 -14.09
C SER A 27 10.60 -4.19 -13.26
N MET A 28 10.42 -4.65 -12.02
CA MET A 28 9.39 -4.14 -11.12
C MET A 28 9.38 -2.60 -10.96
N PRO A 29 10.53 -1.92 -10.71
CA PRO A 29 10.57 -0.45 -10.69
C PRO A 29 10.11 0.17 -12.02
N ASP A 30 10.48 -0.41 -13.17
CA ASP A 30 10.08 0.09 -14.48
C ASP A 30 8.57 -0.04 -14.70
N LEU A 31 7.96 -1.13 -14.22
CA LEU A 31 6.51 -1.32 -14.26
C LEU A 31 5.77 -0.30 -13.37
N MET A 32 6.32 0.03 -12.21
CA MET A 32 5.78 1.07 -11.34
C MET A 32 5.85 2.46 -12.00
N GLN A 33 6.97 2.75 -12.67
CA GLN A 33 7.14 4.00 -13.42
C GLN A 33 6.16 4.06 -14.61
N GLU A 34 5.99 2.95 -15.34
CA GLU A 34 5.07 2.88 -16.47
C GLU A 34 3.61 3.06 -16.02
N LYS A 35 3.23 2.48 -14.87
CA LYS A 35 1.92 2.73 -14.24
C LYS A 35 1.71 4.22 -13.97
N GLU A 36 2.69 4.91 -13.41
CA GLU A 36 2.61 6.35 -13.14
C GLU A 36 2.50 7.16 -14.43
N ARG A 37 3.30 6.81 -15.45
CA ARG A 37 3.26 7.44 -16.77
C ARG A 37 1.87 7.32 -17.42
N ILE A 38 1.30 6.12 -17.43
CA ILE A 38 -0.05 5.87 -17.96
C ILE A 38 -1.09 6.63 -17.16
N GLY A 39 -0.97 6.67 -15.82
CA GLY A 39 -1.86 7.44 -14.95
C GLY A 39 -1.85 8.95 -15.24
N ALA A 40 -0.67 9.52 -15.45
CA ALA A 40 -0.51 10.92 -15.82
C ALA A 40 -1.14 11.23 -17.20
N GLU A 41 -0.91 10.35 -18.19
CA GLU A 41 -1.50 10.49 -19.53
C GLU A 41 -3.03 10.39 -19.49
N LEU A 42 -3.59 9.46 -18.71
CA LEU A 42 -5.03 9.33 -18.49
C LEU A 42 -5.63 10.60 -17.85
N SER A 43 -4.93 11.21 -16.88
CA SER A 43 -5.38 12.44 -16.24
C SER A 43 -5.39 13.62 -17.22
N ALA A 44 -4.33 13.77 -18.03
CA ALA A 44 -4.24 14.79 -19.06
C ALA A 44 -5.37 14.65 -20.11
N LEU A 45 -5.59 13.45 -20.64
CA LEU A 45 -6.66 13.21 -21.62
C LEU A 45 -8.06 13.38 -21.03
N SER A 46 -8.23 13.09 -19.74
CA SER A 46 -9.49 13.34 -19.04
C SER A 46 -9.77 14.83 -18.89
N SER A 47 -8.75 15.64 -18.62
CA SER A 47 -8.85 17.10 -18.60
C SER A 47 -9.26 17.67 -19.96
N VAL A 48 -8.73 17.11 -21.05
CA VAL A 48 -9.14 17.46 -22.42
C VAL A 48 -10.63 17.17 -22.66
N LEU A 49 -11.16 16.02 -22.22
CA LEU A 49 -12.60 15.77 -22.36
C LEU A 49 -13.43 16.76 -21.52
N GLN A 50 -12.96 17.09 -20.32
CA GLN A 50 -13.62 18.02 -19.42
C GLN A 50 -13.65 19.44 -19.99
N SER A 51 -12.63 19.90 -20.72
CA SER A 51 -12.63 21.23 -21.36
C SER A 51 -13.70 21.35 -22.45
N HIS A 52 -14.05 20.23 -23.11
CA HIS A 52 -15.17 20.17 -24.04
C HIS A 52 -16.53 19.88 -23.37
N GLY A 53 -16.58 19.79 -22.03
CA GLY A 53 -17.81 19.49 -21.30
C GLY A 53 -18.37 18.07 -21.53
N VAL A 54 -17.57 17.16 -22.08
CA VAL A 54 -17.99 15.80 -22.42
C VAL A 54 -17.26 14.76 -21.56
N ARG A 55 -17.90 13.61 -21.39
CA ARG A 55 -17.36 12.44 -20.67
C ARG A 55 -17.00 11.36 -21.67
N MET A 56 -16.51 10.21 -21.21
CA MET A 56 -16.29 9.04 -22.08
C MET A 56 -17.58 8.51 -22.75
N THR A 57 -18.73 8.69 -22.10
CA THR A 57 -20.03 8.13 -22.52
C THR A 57 -20.99 9.16 -23.10
N SER A 58 -20.64 10.44 -23.15
CA SER A 58 -21.55 11.48 -23.65
C SER A 58 -21.85 11.30 -25.14
N SER A 59 -23.10 11.56 -25.55
CA SER A 59 -23.47 11.58 -26.96
C SER A 59 -22.69 12.65 -27.73
N LEU A 60 -22.27 12.32 -28.96
CA LEU A 60 -21.60 13.23 -29.89
C LEU A 60 -22.55 13.78 -30.95
N THR A 61 -23.82 13.41 -30.86
CA THR A 61 -24.88 13.88 -31.77
C THR A 61 -25.94 14.66 -31.00
N THR A 62 -26.64 15.50 -31.73
CA THR A 62 -27.85 16.20 -31.30
C THR A 62 -29.04 15.23 -31.37
N PHE A 63 -30.20 15.63 -30.85
CA PHE A 63 -31.41 14.80 -30.78
C PHE A 63 -31.94 14.35 -32.15
N ASP A 64 -31.69 15.15 -33.18
CA ASP A 64 -32.00 14.90 -34.58
C ASP A 64 -31.02 13.92 -35.27
N GLY A 65 -29.96 13.50 -34.59
CA GLY A 65 -28.96 12.56 -35.10
C GLY A 65 -27.79 13.21 -35.84
N PHE A 66 -27.73 14.54 -35.92
CA PHE A 66 -26.61 15.25 -36.56
C PHE A 66 -25.42 15.43 -35.60
N PRO A 67 -24.18 15.54 -36.12
CA PRO A 67 -23.01 15.85 -35.30
C PRO A 67 -23.20 17.18 -34.58
N ARG A 68 -22.83 17.22 -33.31
CA ARG A 68 -22.84 18.46 -32.52
C ARG A 68 -21.84 19.48 -33.05
N ASP A 69 -22.24 20.74 -33.07
CA ASP A 69 -21.46 21.88 -33.53
C ASP A 69 -20.67 22.58 -32.41
N ASP A 70 -21.06 22.36 -31.14
CA ASP A 70 -20.43 22.94 -29.95
C ASP A 70 -19.10 22.27 -29.54
N ILE A 71 -18.75 21.14 -30.14
CA ILE A 71 -17.57 20.34 -29.77
C ILE A 71 -16.77 19.86 -30.98
N ASP A 72 -15.44 19.72 -30.81
CA ASP A 72 -14.61 19.03 -31.79
C ASP A 72 -14.78 17.51 -31.65
N ILE A 73 -15.65 16.95 -32.49
CA ILE A 73 -15.97 15.52 -32.50
C ILE A 73 -14.75 14.65 -32.85
N ALA A 74 -13.87 15.13 -33.74
CA ALA A 74 -12.71 14.37 -34.17
C ALA A 74 -11.70 14.24 -33.04
N GLN A 75 -11.44 15.34 -32.33
CA GLN A 75 -10.59 15.34 -31.15
C GLN A 75 -11.20 14.47 -30.05
N VAL A 76 -12.48 14.67 -29.71
CA VAL A 76 -13.16 13.90 -28.65
C VAL A 76 -13.13 12.40 -28.95
N ARG A 77 -13.38 11.98 -30.19
CA ARG A 77 -13.28 10.56 -30.59
C ARG A 77 -11.86 10.04 -30.40
N THR A 78 -10.86 10.76 -30.87
CA THR A 78 -9.45 10.34 -30.79
C THR A 78 -8.98 10.25 -29.33
N THR A 79 -9.32 11.24 -28.51
CA THR A 79 -9.05 11.26 -27.06
C THR A 79 -9.72 10.08 -26.36
N ARG A 80 -11.00 9.78 -26.65
CA ARG A 80 -11.70 8.62 -26.07
C ARG A 80 -11.03 7.30 -26.45
N VAL A 81 -10.70 7.13 -27.74
CA VAL A 81 -10.00 5.93 -28.21
C VAL A 81 -8.67 5.77 -27.49
N ARG A 82 -7.90 6.84 -27.31
CA ARG A 82 -6.64 6.81 -26.58
C ARG A 82 -6.82 6.41 -25.11
N ILE A 83 -7.81 6.99 -24.42
CA ILE A 83 -8.14 6.63 -23.03
C ILE A 83 -8.49 5.14 -22.90
N ILE A 84 -9.23 4.57 -23.85
CA ILE A 84 -9.60 3.14 -23.83
C ILE A 84 -8.34 2.26 -23.89
N HIS A 85 -7.43 2.53 -24.82
CA HIS A 85 -6.18 1.78 -24.92
C HIS A 85 -5.36 1.88 -23.63
N LEU A 86 -5.13 3.09 -23.14
CA LEU A 86 -4.36 3.32 -21.90
C LEU A 86 -4.99 2.65 -20.67
N ARG A 87 -6.32 2.57 -20.58
CA ARG A 87 -7.00 1.84 -19.50
C ARG A 87 -6.74 0.34 -19.56
N ASN A 88 -6.72 -0.22 -20.77
CA ASN A 88 -6.38 -1.63 -20.96
C ASN A 88 -4.91 -1.88 -20.62
N ASP A 89 -4.00 -1.03 -21.10
CA ASP A 89 -2.56 -1.11 -20.80
C ASP A 89 -2.30 -0.99 -19.29
N HIS A 90 -2.96 -0.03 -18.62
CA HIS A 90 -2.86 0.12 -17.17
C HIS A 90 -3.31 -1.14 -16.43
N LYS A 91 -4.38 -1.80 -16.90
CA LYS A 91 -4.86 -3.06 -16.32
C LYS A 91 -3.81 -4.17 -16.48
N GLU A 92 -3.18 -4.27 -17.66
CA GLU A 92 -2.11 -5.23 -17.92
C GLU A 92 -0.88 -4.99 -17.03
N VAL A 93 -0.41 -3.73 -16.94
CA VAL A 93 0.70 -3.35 -16.07
C VAL A 93 0.40 -3.71 -14.61
N MET A 94 -0.82 -3.42 -14.14
CA MET A 94 -1.23 -3.75 -12.77
C MET A 94 -1.22 -5.26 -12.51
N GLN A 95 -1.69 -6.08 -13.45
CA GLN A 95 -1.66 -7.54 -13.35
C GLN A 95 -0.23 -8.07 -13.27
N LEU A 96 0.70 -7.48 -14.03
CA LEU A 96 2.10 -7.89 -14.00
C LEU A 96 2.80 -7.51 -12.70
N ILE A 97 2.53 -6.30 -12.18
CA ILE A 97 2.98 -5.86 -10.85
C ILE A 97 2.46 -6.83 -9.79
N GLU A 98 1.16 -7.15 -9.82
CA GLU A 98 0.55 -8.10 -8.89
C GLU A 98 1.27 -9.45 -8.93
N LYS A 99 1.51 -10.01 -10.13
CA LYS A 99 2.23 -11.28 -10.29
C LYS A 99 3.66 -11.21 -9.74
N GLY A 100 4.39 -10.14 -10.01
CA GLY A 100 5.76 -9.97 -9.52
C GLY A 100 5.84 -9.84 -8.00
N VAL A 101 4.88 -9.15 -7.38
CA VAL A 101 4.75 -9.05 -5.93
C VAL A 101 4.48 -10.42 -5.31
N HIS A 102 3.54 -11.19 -5.86
CA HIS A 102 3.26 -12.56 -5.40
C HIS A 102 4.47 -13.48 -5.55
N ALA A 103 5.19 -13.42 -6.68
CA ALA A 103 6.38 -14.22 -6.90
C ALA A 103 7.49 -13.89 -5.88
N HIS A 104 7.68 -12.61 -5.55
CA HIS A 104 8.63 -12.20 -4.52
C HIS A 104 8.29 -12.81 -3.15
N PHE A 105 7.03 -12.71 -2.71
CA PHE A 105 6.61 -13.31 -1.44
C PHE A 105 6.70 -14.85 -1.44
N ALA A 106 6.32 -15.51 -2.53
CA ALA A 106 6.45 -16.96 -2.67
C ALA A 106 7.92 -17.41 -2.62
N ASN A 107 8.85 -16.65 -3.20
CA ASN A 107 10.28 -16.94 -3.12
C ASN A 107 10.79 -16.80 -1.68
N LEU A 108 10.41 -15.75 -0.94
CA LEU A 108 10.76 -15.61 0.48
C LEU A 108 10.28 -16.80 1.30
N GLN A 109 9.04 -17.25 1.06
CA GLN A 109 8.44 -18.42 1.70
C GLN A 109 9.25 -19.70 1.44
N ASN A 110 9.69 -19.92 0.19
CA ASN A 110 10.50 -21.08 -0.19
C ASN A 110 11.93 -21.02 0.38
N THR A 111 12.58 -19.85 0.39
CA THR A 111 13.91 -19.70 1.00
C THR A 111 13.93 -19.86 2.52
N GLN A 112 12.79 -19.64 3.19
CA GLN A 112 12.64 -19.86 4.63
C GLN A 112 12.12 -21.27 4.98
N GLY A 113 11.90 -22.14 3.98
CA GLY A 113 11.19 -23.41 4.15
C GLY A 113 11.77 -24.58 3.36
N ALA A 114 12.98 -25.02 3.68
CA ALA A 114 13.39 -26.40 3.43
C ALA A 114 13.04 -27.25 4.66
N SER A 115 11.83 -27.79 4.68
CA SER A 115 11.48 -28.97 5.48
C SER A 115 10.43 -29.78 4.72
N PRO A 116 10.73 -31.02 4.28
CA PRO A 116 9.76 -31.84 3.61
C PRO A 116 8.88 -32.48 4.68
N THR A 117 7.57 -32.29 4.63
CA THR A 117 6.66 -33.27 5.21
C THR A 117 5.42 -33.40 4.34
N THR A 118 5.28 -34.64 3.87
CA THR A 118 4.26 -35.22 3.04
C THR A 118 2.91 -35.35 3.78
N ASN A 119 1.86 -35.37 2.97
CA ASN A 119 0.51 -35.91 3.22
C ASN A 119 -0.48 -35.06 4.02
N GLY A 120 -1.58 -34.73 3.32
CA GLY A 120 -2.62 -33.83 3.79
C GLY A 120 -3.63 -34.44 4.74
N THR A 121 -4.30 -33.55 5.48
CA THR A 121 -5.75 -33.58 5.75
C THR A 121 -6.15 -32.22 6.33
N ASN A 122 -7.36 -31.76 5.97
CA ASN A 122 -8.00 -30.48 6.30
C ASN A 122 -7.88 -30.01 7.76
N VAL A 123 -7.50 -28.74 8.01
CA VAL A 123 -8.03 -27.79 9.04
C VAL A 123 -7.45 -26.35 8.86
N PRO A 124 -8.08 -25.27 9.39
CA PRO A 124 -8.13 -23.88 8.87
C PRO A 124 -6.85 -23.01 9.02
N PRO A 125 -6.82 -21.77 8.46
CA PRO A 125 -5.57 -21.07 8.14
C PRO A 125 -4.84 -20.60 9.40
N ALA A 126 -3.71 -21.24 9.68
CA ALA A 126 -2.71 -20.73 10.60
C ALA A 126 -2.10 -19.45 10.00
N ALA A 127 -2.36 -18.33 10.67
CA ALA A 127 -1.82 -17.03 10.37
C ALA A 127 -0.29 -17.07 10.32
N GLN A 128 0.27 -16.97 9.11
CA GLN A 128 1.70 -16.86 8.92
C GLN A 128 2.08 -15.39 9.06
N SER A 129 2.57 -15.10 10.25
CA SER A 129 3.32 -13.91 10.66
C SER A 129 4.32 -13.49 9.58
N LEU A 130 3.99 -12.38 8.89
CA LEU A 130 4.94 -11.61 8.07
C LEU A 130 6.01 -11.05 9.00
N THR A 131 7.13 -11.75 9.12
CA THR A 131 8.36 -11.17 9.66
C THR A 131 8.89 -10.17 8.63
N ASN A 132 8.42 -8.93 8.72
CA ASN A 132 9.04 -7.78 8.07
C ASN A 132 10.44 -7.59 8.68
N ASN A 133 11.39 -8.41 8.23
CA ASN A 133 12.80 -8.23 8.48
C ASN A 133 13.37 -7.38 7.35
N THR A 134 13.09 -6.08 7.38
CA THR A 134 13.68 -5.13 6.45
C THR A 134 13.87 -3.80 7.15
N ALA A 135 15.14 -3.54 7.48
CA ALA A 135 15.69 -2.32 8.05
C ALA A 135 15.25 -1.95 9.49
N PRO A 136 16.14 -1.31 10.27
CA PRO A 136 15.81 -0.65 11.52
C PRO A 136 14.79 0.48 11.25
N GLY A 137 13.50 0.14 11.27
CA GLY A 137 12.42 1.08 10.97
C GLY A 137 12.33 2.21 11.99
N THR A 138 11.91 3.40 11.54
CA THR A 138 11.69 4.55 12.41
C THR A 138 10.70 4.21 13.52
N PRO A 139 11.04 4.45 14.80
CA PRO A 139 10.10 4.23 15.89
C PRO A 139 8.95 5.24 15.82
N PHE A 140 7.73 4.81 16.12
CA PHE A 140 6.53 5.66 16.05
C PHE A 140 5.80 5.84 17.38
N ALA A 141 6.13 5.02 18.38
CA ALA A 141 5.56 5.11 19.71
C ALA A 141 6.61 4.80 20.78
N LYS A 142 6.38 5.30 21.99
CA LYS A 142 7.18 5.00 23.18
C LYS A 142 6.30 4.40 24.27
N VAL A 143 6.84 3.41 24.97
CA VAL A 143 6.18 2.81 26.13
C VAL A 143 6.39 3.70 27.35
N ASN A 144 5.30 4.24 27.89
CA ASN A 144 5.32 5.12 29.06
C ASN A 144 5.14 4.36 30.37
N SER A 145 4.32 3.31 30.37
CA SER A 145 4.09 2.46 31.54
C SER A 145 3.71 1.04 31.13
N VAL A 146 4.05 0.07 31.96
CA VAL A 146 3.67 -1.35 31.83
C VAL A 146 3.20 -1.83 33.20
N VAL A 147 2.05 -2.50 33.25
CA VAL A 147 1.48 -3.05 34.49
C VAL A 147 2.01 -4.47 34.72
N SER A 148 2.45 -4.77 35.94
CA SER A 148 2.95 -6.10 36.29
C SER A 148 1.89 -7.19 36.11
N GLY A 149 2.28 -8.34 35.56
CA GLY A 149 1.37 -9.45 35.25
C GLY A 149 0.46 -9.23 34.04
N SER A 150 0.59 -8.08 33.36
CA SER A 150 -0.10 -7.80 32.11
C SER A 150 0.49 -8.57 30.92
N PRO A 151 -0.25 -8.69 29.82
CA PRO A 151 0.28 -9.27 28.58
C PRO A 151 1.55 -8.58 28.06
N ALA A 152 1.65 -7.27 28.21
CA ALA A 152 2.84 -6.52 27.84
C ALA A 152 4.06 -6.85 28.72
N ASP A 153 3.85 -7.02 30.03
CA ASP A 153 4.90 -7.43 30.97
C ASP A 153 5.37 -8.87 30.69
N GLN A 154 4.44 -9.79 30.45
CA GLN A 154 4.74 -11.17 30.08
C GLN A 154 5.47 -11.29 28.74
N ALA A 155 5.20 -10.37 27.81
CA ALA A 155 5.92 -10.26 26.55
C ALA A 155 7.33 -9.66 26.69
N GLY A 156 7.70 -9.16 27.88
CA GLY A 156 9.00 -8.55 28.15
C GLY A 156 9.13 -7.09 27.71
N LEU A 157 8.01 -6.38 27.51
CA LEU A 157 8.00 -4.96 27.19
C LEU A 157 8.39 -4.13 28.42
N LYS A 158 9.27 -3.14 28.26
CA LYS A 158 9.74 -2.29 29.34
C LYS A 158 9.39 -0.82 29.10
N VAL A 159 9.32 -0.07 30.19
CA VAL A 159 9.17 1.39 30.13
C VAL A 159 10.37 1.99 29.40
N GLY A 160 10.12 2.91 28.48
CA GLY A 160 11.16 3.54 27.66
C GLY A 160 11.42 2.86 26.32
N ASP A 161 10.88 1.66 26.08
CA ASP A 161 11.00 0.99 24.78
C ASP A 161 10.36 1.83 23.67
N ALA A 162 11.06 1.95 22.55
CA ALA A 162 10.55 2.63 21.36
C ALA A 162 10.04 1.58 20.35
N ILE A 163 8.74 1.60 20.08
CA ILE A 163 8.06 0.66 19.18
C ILE A 163 8.33 1.04 17.73
N ARG A 164 8.87 0.08 16.97
CA ARG A 164 9.18 0.21 15.54
C ARG A 164 8.12 -0.43 14.68
N SER A 165 7.62 -1.59 15.10
CA SER A 165 6.49 -2.24 14.45
C SER A 165 5.61 -2.96 15.46
N PHE A 166 4.32 -3.03 15.15
CA PHE A 166 3.31 -3.73 15.93
C PHE A 166 2.43 -4.56 14.98
N GLY A 167 2.73 -5.85 14.85
CA GLY A 167 2.20 -6.71 13.80
C GLY A 167 2.52 -6.14 12.42
N ASN A 168 1.48 -5.82 11.67
CA ASN A 168 1.57 -5.21 10.33
C ASN A 168 1.68 -3.67 10.37
N ILE A 169 1.70 -3.07 11.56
CA ILE A 169 1.72 -1.62 11.76
C ILE A 169 3.16 -1.10 11.91
N ASN A 170 3.48 0.00 11.24
CA ASN A 170 4.77 0.68 11.22
C ASN A 170 4.58 2.22 11.22
N TRP A 171 5.69 2.97 11.15
CA TRP A 171 5.69 4.45 11.09
C TRP A 171 4.84 5.06 9.98
N LEU A 172 4.60 4.35 8.87
CA LEU A 172 3.85 4.90 7.73
C LEU A 172 2.32 4.71 7.87
N ASN A 173 1.88 3.69 8.62
CA ASN A 173 0.48 3.26 8.61
C ASN A 173 -0.21 3.24 10.00
N HIS A 174 0.47 3.70 11.07
CA HIS A 174 -0.08 3.62 12.43
C HIS A 174 -1.26 4.56 12.73
N GLU A 175 -1.51 5.57 11.89
CA GLU A 175 -2.62 6.54 12.03
C GLU A 175 -2.80 7.05 13.47
N ARG A 176 -1.76 7.66 14.06
CA ARG A 176 -1.78 8.14 15.47
C ARG A 176 -2.14 7.04 16.49
N LEU A 177 -1.68 5.82 16.24
CA LEU A 177 -1.89 4.61 17.07
C LEU A 177 -3.31 4.01 17.00
N SER A 178 -4.22 4.57 16.20
CA SER A 178 -5.58 4.00 16.05
C SER A 178 -5.53 2.57 15.49
N LYS A 179 -4.64 2.33 14.51
CA LYS A 179 -4.45 1.02 13.90
C LYS A 179 -3.83 0.00 14.84
N VAL A 180 -3.00 0.45 15.79
CA VAL A 180 -2.47 -0.43 16.84
C VAL A 180 -3.62 -0.93 17.72
N ALA A 181 -4.51 -0.04 18.16
CA ALA A 181 -5.68 -0.45 18.95
C ALA A 181 -6.59 -1.43 18.19
N GLN A 182 -6.81 -1.20 16.90
CA GLN A 182 -7.56 -2.11 16.04
C GLN A 182 -6.91 -3.51 15.96
N VAL A 183 -5.61 -3.58 15.68
CA VAL A 183 -4.87 -4.87 15.60
C VAL A 183 -4.93 -5.63 16.91
N VAL A 184 -4.80 -4.94 18.04
CA VAL A 184 -4.89 -5.53 19.38
C VAL A 184 -6.27 -6.15 19.63
N GLN A 185 -7.33 -5.45 19.22
CA GLN A 185 -8.70 -5.92 19.39
C GLN A 185 -9.02 -7.13 18.49
N GLU A 186 -8.56 -7.09 17.24
CA GLU A 186 -8.75 -8.19 16.28
C GLU A 186 -7.94 -9.45 16.65
N ASN A 187 -6.82 -9.28 17.36
CA ASN A 187 -5.92 -10.36 17.76
C ASN A 187 -6.05 -10.72 19.24
N GLU A 188 -7.22 -10.52 19.85
CA GLU A 188 -7.48 -11.08 21.17
C GLU A 188 -7.27 -12.61 21.18
N GLY A 189 -6.46 -13.08 22.13
CA GLY A 189 -6.03 -14.47 22.26
C GLY A 189 -4.95 -14.93 21.27
N ARG A 190 -4.52 -14.07 20.34
CA ARG A 190 -3.53 -14.40 19.30
C ARG A 190 -2.24 -13.59 19.47
N ALA A 191 -1.10 -14.25 19.32
CA ALA A 191 0.19 -13.59 19.46
C ALA A 191 0.43 -12.58 18.33
N VAL A 192 0.82 -11.35 18.70
CA VAL A 192 1.21 -10.27 17.80
C VAL A 192 2.69 -10.00 17.97
N SER A 193 3.44 -9.99 16.86
CA SER A 193 4.86 -9.65 16.89
C SER A 193 5.07 -8.15 17.06
N VAL A 194 5.90 -7.74 18.01
CA VAL A 194 6.19 -6.33 18.29
C VAL A 194 7.70 -6.14 18.27
N LYS A 195 8.19 -5.25 17.41
CA LYS A 195 9.62 -4.92 17.34
C LYS A 195 9.89 -3.64 18.08
N VAL A 196 10.83 -3.69 19.01
CA VAL A 196 11.17 -2.56 19.88
C VAL A 196 12.66 -2.28 19.86
N SER A 197 13.01 -1.00 19.96
CA SER A 197 14.36 -0.56 20.29
C SER A 197 14.44 -0.16 21.75
N ARG A 198 15.33 -0.83 22.49
CA ARG A 198 15.61 -0.57 23.91
C ARG A 198 16.98 0.06 24.04
N LYS A 199 17.03 1.22 24.70
CA LYS A 199 18.30 1.84 25.10
C LYS A 199 18.80 1.14 26.35
N ASP A 200 20.08 0.76 26.35
CA ASP A 200 20.71 0.20 27.55
C ASP A 200 21.00 1.35 28.54
N GLU A 201 20.65 1.15 29.81
CA GLU A 201 20.86 2.15 30.87
C GLU A 201 22.35 2.37 31.18
N GLY A 202 23.23 1.43 30.79
CA GLY A 202 24.67 1.52 31.02
C GLY A 202 25.49 2.20 29.93
N ASN A 203 24.95 2.35 28.71
CA ASN A 203 25.71 2.91 27.58
C ASN A 203 24.76 3.62 26.61
N THR A 204 24.80 4.96 26.62
CA THR A 204 23.86 5.84 25.90
C THR A 204 23.90 5.72 24.38
N ASP A 205 24.87 5.01 23.81
CA ASP A 205 25.07 4.87 22.36
C ASP A 205 24.67 3.49 21.80
N THR A 206 24.37 2.51 22.64
CA THR A 206 23.95 1.18 22.18
C THR A 206 22.45 1.01 22.33
N THR A 207 21.75 1.03 21.19
CA THR A 207 20.33 0.66 21.10
C THR A 207 20.24 -0.80 20.70
N THR A 208 19.61 -1.63 21.54
CA THR A 208 19.33 -3.04 21.24
C THR A 208 17.97 -3.16 20.57
N GLU A 209 17.88 -3.96 19.52
CA GLU A 209 16.61 -4.29 18.87
C GLU A 209 16.11 -5.63 19.41
N LEU A 210 14.85 -5.66 19.84
CA LEU A 210 14.20 -6.86 20.35
C LEU A 210 12.90 -7.12 19.60
N ASP A 211 12.73 -8.38 19.22
CA ASP A 211 11.48 -8.89 18.65
C ASP A 211 10.72 -9.63 19.76
N LEU A 212 9.60 -9.05 20.20
CA LEU A 212 8.75 -9.57 21.26
C LEU A 212 7.47 -10.16 20.68
N GLN A 213 6.90 -11.16 21.36
CA GLN A 213 5.56 -11.68 21.05
C GLN A 213 4.60 -11.30 22.17
N LEU A 214 3.58 -10.54 21.80
CA LEU A 214 2.61 -9.99 22.72
C LEU A 214 1.23 -10.53 22.36
N THR A 215 0.59 -11.24 23.31
CA THR A 215 -0.72 -11.87 23.11
C THR A 215 -1.77 -11.08 23.86
N PRO A 216 -2.58 -10.25 23.18
CA PRO A 216 -3.67 -9.50 23.82
C PRO A 216 -4.64 -10.47 24.48
N ARG A 217 -5.04 -10.21 25.72
CA ARG A 217 -6.08 -11.01 26.41
C ARG A 217 -6.90 -10.13 27.30
N GLN A 218 -8.17 -10.49 27.50
CA GLN A 218 -8.99 -9.94 28.58
C GLN A 218 -8.70 -10.67 29.90
N ASN A 219 -9.18 -10.11 31.01
CA ASN A 219 -9.19 -10.74 32.34
C ASN A 219 -7.81 -11.03 32.97
N TRP A 220 -6.77 -10.26 32.62
CA TRP A 220 -5.47 -10.31 33.31
C TRP A 220 -5.44 -9.50 34.62
N GLY A 221 -6.56 -8.89 35.02
CA GLY A 221 -6.67 -8.11 36.27
C GLY A 221 -6.47 -6.60 36.14
N GLY A 222 -6.49 -6.06 34.92
CA GLY A 222 -6.40 -4.62 34.67
C GLY A 222 -7.25 -4.14 33.50
N ARG A 223 -7.08 -2.86 33.12
CA ARG A 223 -7.87 -2.21 32.06
C ARG A 223 -7.28 -2.50 30.68
N GLY A 224 -8.15 -2.90 29.75
CA GLY A 224 -7.79 -3.12 28.35
C GLY A 224 -7.13 -4.47 28.10
N LEU A 225 -6.56 -4.64 26.90
CA LEU A 225 -6.10 -5.94 26.40
C LEU A 225 -4.60 -6.20 26.59
N LEU A 226 -3.80 -5.15 26.83
CA LEU A 226 -2.33 -5.22 26.87
C LEU A 226 -1.72 -4.88 28.22
N GLY A 227 -2.29 -3.91 28.94
CA GLY A 227 -1.72 -3.38 30.18
C GLY A 227 -0.46 -2.52 30.01
N CYS A 228 -0.27 -1.88 28.86
CA CYS A 228 0.76 -0.85 28.67
C CYS A 228 0.15 0.47 28.14
N HIS A 229 0.85 1.58 28.39
CA HIS A 229 0.51 2.90 27.85
C HIS A 229 1.51 3.28 26.76
N LEU A 230 1.02 3.36 25.52
CA LEU A 230 1.80 3.78 24.35
C LEU A 230 1.53 5.26 24.07
N VAL A 231 2.59 6.05 23.96
CA VAL A 231 2.55 7.46 23.62
C VAL A 231 3.18 7.65 22.24
N PRO A 232 2.54 8.39 21.30
CA PRO A 232 3.18 8.69 20.02
C PRO A 232 4.45 9.51 20.24
N LEU A 233 5.46 9.29 19.38
CA LEU A 233 6.69 10.09 19.36
C LEU A 233 6.48 11.45 18.69
#